data_AF-A0A2V5PK05-F1
#
_entry.id   AF-A0A2V5PK05-F1
#
_cell.length_a   1.000
_cell.length_b   1.000
_cell.length_c   1.000
_cell.angle_alpha   90.00
_cell.angle_beta   90.00
_cell.angle_gamma   90.00
#
_symmetry.space_group_name_H-M   'P 1'
#
loop_
_entity.id
_entity.type
_entity.pdbx_description
1 polymer ?
#
loop_
_entity_poly.entity_id
_entity_poly.type
_entity_poly.pdbx_seq_one_letter_code
_entity_poly.pdbx_strand_id
1 'polypeptide(L)' 'MAPLSNLGLKFREIARANAERPALRQTDGEITTYAQLDGLSNWLASVFLERGLRRGDVVGILH' A
#
# COMPACT_ATOMS: atom_id res chain seq x y z
N MET A 1 -8.63 7.99 23.87
CA MET A 1 -7.65 8.31 22.81
C MET A 1 -7.30 6.99 22.13
N ALA A 2 -7.93 6.67 20.99
CA ALA A 2 -7.64 5.41 20.30
C ALA A 2 -6.16 5.38 19.86
N PRO A 3 -5.44 4.26 19.99
CA PRO A 3 -4.07 4.19 19.52
C PRO A 3 -4.03 4.49 18.01
N LEU A 4 -3.03 5.27 17.59
CA LEU A 4 -2.75 5.66 16.19
C LEU A 4 -2.31 4.46 15.31
N SER A 5 -2.81 3.25 15.55
CA SER A 5 -2.48 2.09 14.72
C SER A 5 -3.34 2.11 13.45
N ASN A 6 -2.95 2.93 12.48
CA ASN A 6 -3.45 2.79 11.12
C ASN A 6 -2.70 1.62 10.45
N LEU A 7 -3.44 0.67 9.86
CA LEU A 7 -2.90 -0.45 9.09
C LEU A 7 -1.88 0.01 8.03
N GLY A 8 -2.13 1.14 7.37
CA GLY A 8 -1.19 1.69 6.38
C GLY A 8 0.17 2.10 6.98
N LEU A 9 0.18 2.64 8.20
CA LEU A 9 1.43 2.97 8.89
C LEU A 9 2.19 1.71 9.31
N LYS A 10 1.46 0.69 9.79
CA LYS A 10 2.08 -0.58 10.17
C LYS A 10 2.64 -1.33 8.95
N PHE A 11 1.92 -1.30 7.84
CA PHE A 11 2.39 -1.85 6.57
C PHE A 11 3.69 -1.17 6.12
N ARG A 12 3.75 0.17 6.12
CA ARG A 12 4.96 0.91 5.73
C ARG A 12 6.18 0.56 6.58
N GLU A 13 5.99 0.38 7.90
CA GLU A 13 7.05 -0.06 8.82
C GLU A 13 7.59 -1.44 8.41
N ILE A 14 6.69 -2.40 8.19
CA ILE A 14 7.05 -3.77 7.79
C ILE A 14 7.71 -3.78 6.41
N ALA A 15 7.18 -3.02 5.45
CA ALA A 15 7.69 -2.95 4.09
C ALA A 15 9.13 -2.41 4.05
N ARG A 16 9.43 -1.35 4.82
CA ARG A 16 10.78 -0.82 4.95
C ARG A 16 11.75 -1.83 5.55
N ALA A 17 11.33 -2.54 6.60
CA ALA A 17 12.16 -3.56 7.25
C ALA A 17 12.43 -4.79 6.36
N ASN A 18 11.64 -4.99 5.30
CA ASN A 18 11.69 -6.16 4.43
C ASN A 18 11.80 -5.80 2.95
N ALA A 19 12.37 -4.62 2.63
CA ALA A 19 12.32 -3.98 1.30
C ALA A 19 12.58 -4.93 0.12
N GLU A 20 13.66 -5.72 0.19
CA GLU A 20 14.10 -6.63 -0.88
C GLU A 20 13.40 -8.00 -0.87
N ARG A 21 12.57 -8.28 0.13
CA ARG A 21 11.89 -9.59 0.24
C ARG A 21 10.67 -9.64 -0.70
N PRO A 22 10.34 -10.81 -1.26
CA PRO A 22 9.09 -11.02 -1.99
C PRO A 22 7.88 -10.68 -1.12
N ALA A 23 6.99 -9.82 -1.62
CA ALA A 23 5.70 -9.50 -1.00
C ALA A 23 4.55 -10.22 -1.70
N LEU A 24 4.58 -10.24 -3.04
CA LEU A 24 3.59 -10.91 -3.88
C LEU A 24 4.30 -11.82 -4.89
N ARG A 25 3.68 -12.96 -5.17
CA ARG A 25 4.04 -13.85 -6.27
C ARG A 25 2.79 -14.02 -7.13
N GLN A 26 2.87 -13.58 -8.38
CA GLN A 26 1.80 -13.70 -9.35
C GLN A 26 1.76 -15.11 -9.96
N THR A 27 0.64 -15.46 -10.60
CA THR A 27 0.44 -16.78 -11.20
C THR A 27 1.35 -17.05 -12.40
N ASP A 28 1.80 -16.00 -13.08
CA ASP A 28 2.79 -16.06 -14.17
C ASP A 28 4.24 -16.15 -13.67
N GLY A 29 4.45 -16.12 -12.35
CA GLY A 29 5.76 -16.20 -11.71
C GLY A 29 6.42 -14.85 -11.42
N GLU A 30 5.81 -13.72 -11.81
CA GLU A 30 6.32 -12.40 -11.47
C GLU A 30 6.37 -12.21 -9.95
N ILE A 31 7.45 -11.60 -9.45
CA ILE A 31 7.65 -11.29 -8.03
C ILE A 31 7.66 -9.78 -7.84
N THR A 32 6.78 -9.30 -6.97
CA THR A 32 6.82 -7.92 -6.47
C THR A 32 7.41 -7.91 -5.07
N THR A 33 8.45 -7.10 -4.85
CA THR A 33 9.06 -6.91 -3.52
C THR A 33 8.22 -6.00 -2.63
N TYR A 34 8.49 -6.00 -1.33
CA TYR A 34 7.87 -5.05 -0.41
C TYR A 34 8.15 -3.59 -0.77
N ALA A 35 9.35 -3.27 -1.26
CA ALA A 35 9.69 -1.92 -1.71
C ALA A 35 8.85 -1.49 -2.92
N GLN A 36 8.68 -2.38 -3.91
CA GLN A 36 7.86 -2.10 -5.09
C GLN A 36 6.38 -1.94 -4.73
N LEU A 37 5.87 -2.79 -3.84
CA LEU A 37 4.47 -2.72 -3.39
C LEU A 37 4.17 -1.45 -2.58
N ASP A 38 5.05 -1.07 -1.64
CA ASP A 38 4.91 0.19 -0.90
C ASP A 38 5.03 1.41 -1.83
N GLY A 39 5.93 1.35 -2.81
CA GLY A 39 6.06 2.38 -3.86
C GLY A 39 4.76 2.56 -4.65
N LEU A 40 4.19 1.46 -5.17
CA LEU A 40 2.92 1.49 -5.90
C LEU A 40 1.76 1.99 -5.04
N SER A 41 1.68 1.52 -3.79
CA SER A 41 0.65 1.94 -2.82
C SER A 41 0.72 3.45 -2.54
N ASN A 42 1.91 3.99 -2.29
CA ASN A 42 2.10 5.42 -2.05
C ASN A 42 1.85 6.27 -3.31
N TRP A 43 2.17 5.75 -4.50
CA TRP A 43 1.84 6.41 -5.76
C TRP A 43 0.32 6.49 -5.96
N LEU A 44 -0.43 5.39 -5.77
CA LEU A 44 -1.89 5.39 -5.84
C LEU A 44 -2.51 6.35 -4.82
N ALA A 45 -2.00 6.37 -3.59
CA ALA A 45 -2.46 7.30 -2.57
C ALA A 45 -2.27 8.76 -3.00
N SER A 46 -1.15 9.09 -3.64
CA SER A 46 -0.90 10.43 -4.17
C SER A 46 -1.91 10.81 -5.25
N VAL A 47 -2.16 9.91 -6.21
CA VAL A 47 -3.18 10.11 -7.26
C VAL A 47 -4.58 10.32 -6.67
N PHE A 48 -4.95 9.56 -5.63
CA PHE A 48 -6.25 9.72 -4.98
C PHE A 48 -6.38 11.08 -4.27
N LEU A 49 -5.32 11.54 -3.58
CA LEU A 49 -5.30 12.84 -2.94
C LEU A 49 -5.43 13.98 -3.96
N GLU A 50 -4.74 13.87 -5.10
CA GLU A 50 -4.84 14.82 -6.22
C GLU A 50 -6.25 14.87 -6.81
N ARG A 51 -6.95 13.74 -6.86
CA ARG A 51 -8.36 13.63 -7.30
C ARG A 51 -9.38 14.05 -6.23
N GLY A 52 -8.92 14.47 -5.05
CA GLY A 52 -9.77 15.03 -4.01
C GLY A 52 -10.31 14.02 -3.00
N LEU A 53 -9.83 12.77 -2.98
CA LEU A 53 -10.23 11.77 -1.99
C LEU A 53 -9.91 12.25 -0.56
N ARG A 54 -10.88 12.11 0.34
CA ARG A 54 -10.82 12.52 1.75
C ARG A 54 -11.04 11.33 2.68
N ARG A 55 -10.69 11.56 3.95
CA ARG A 55 -10.99 10.61 5.02
C ARG A 55 -12.51 10.45 5.15
N GLY A 56 -12.98 9.20 5.07
CA GLY A 56 -14.41 8.87 5.12
C GLY A 56 -15.00 8.53 3.75
N ASP A 57 -14.30 8.86 2.67
CA ASP A 57 -14.71 8.48 1.32
C ASP A 57 -14.49 6.98 1.07
N VAL A 58 -15.26 6.43 0.14
CA VAL A 58 -15.23 5.00 -0.23
C VAL A 58 -14.67 4.85 -1.64
N VAL A 59 -13.74 3.91 -1.82
CA VAL A 59 -13.19 3.53 -3.12
C VAL A 59 -13.66 2.11 -3.46
N GLY A 60 -14.33 1.96 -4.61
CA GLY A 60 -14.70 0.65 -5.12
C GLY A 60 -13.49 -0.06 -5.75
N ILE A 61 -13.35 -1.36 -5.49
CA ILE A 61 -12.38 -2.23 -6.15
C ILE A 61 -13.17 -3.23 -6.98
N LEU A 62 -12.91 -3.27 -8.28
CA LEU A 62 -13.51 -4.21 -9.24
C LEU A 62 -12.41 -5.07 -9.85
N HIS A 63 -12.65 -6.38 -9.95
CA HIS A 63 -11.77 -7.36 -10.58
C HIS A 63 -12.44 -7.96 -11.81
#